data_AF-A0A847TVZ6-F1
#
_entry.id   AF-A0A847TVZ6-F1
#
_cell.length_a   1.000
_cell.length_b   1.000
_cell.length_c   1.000
_cell.angle_alpha   90.00
_cell.angle_beta   90.00
_cell.angle_gamma   90.00
#
_symmetry.space_group_name_H-M   'P 1'
#
loop_
_entity.id
_entity.type
_entity.pdbx_description
1 polymer ?
#
loop_
_entity_poly.entity_id
_entity_poly.type
_entity_poly.pdbx_seq_one_letter_code
_entity_poly.pdbx_strand_id
1 'polypeptide(L)'
;MADNKNGREAQARNEERRQRERAIAEDLARADEPEPPVDSTELASFETGLETLEFPAAAATVVDAVGDHEIESAEGTHTVADLVPDAAVESFDSPAEVRIRVQRPTVAGAMKRIVEAVDKYQGASFGASQRDGYERTFRALQAIDADDEDEGIRTVADWIIERVHENETLPKSRDVRRRASEFCRSNGYSVRSDDWLGV
;
A
#
# COMPACT_ATOMS: atom_id res chain seq x y z
N MET A 1 7.08 -0.32 41.27
CA MET A 1 7.75 -0.55 39.98
C MET A 1 7.36 0.60 39.08
N ALA A 2 8.31 1.46 38.70
CA ALA A 2 8.03 2.60 37.84
C ALA A 2 8.11 2.15 36.38
N ASP A 3 6.97 2.14 35.72
CA ASP A 3 6.84 1.91 34.30
C ASP A 3 7.46 3.11 33.55
N ASN A 4 8.73 2.95 33.17
CA ASN A 4 9.54 3.96 32.53
C ASN A 4 9.06 4.15 31.08
N LYS A 5 9.02 5.41 30.62
CA LYS A 5 8.52 5.81 29.30
C LYS A 5 9.09 4.95 28.15
N ASN A 6 10.36 4.56 28.27
CA ASN A 6 11.05 3.69 27.32
C ASN A 6 10.46 2.27 27.24
N GLY A 7 9.95 1.73 28.35
CA GLY A 7 9.28 0.42 28.39
C GLY A 7 7.95 0.42 27.65
N ARG A 8 7.15 1.50 27.79
CA ARG A 8 5.90 1.69 27.04
C ARG A 8 6.12 1.83 25.53
N GLU A 9 7.13 2.59 25.11
CA GLU A 9 7.47 2.70 23.68
C GLU A 9 7.98 1.38 23.08
N ALA A 10 8.75 0.59 23.84
CA ALA A 10 9.20 -0.72 23.40
C ALA A 10 8.05 -1.73 23.31
N GLN A 11 7.07 -1.67 24.22
CA GLN A 11 5.86 -2.49 24.14
C GLN A 11 5.00 -2.11 22.94
N ALA A 12 4.81 -0.82 22.65
CA ALA A 12 4.07 -0.36 21.48
C ALA A 12 4.69 -0.87 20.17
N ARG A 13 6.00 -0.71 20.00
CA ARG A 13 6.72 -1.21 18.81
C ARG A 13 6.63 -2.73 18.66
N ASN A 14 6.68 -3.49 19.76
CA ASN A 14 6.53 -4.94 19.72
C ASN A 14 5.11 -5.39 19.35
N GLU A 15 4.09 -4.69 19.84
CA GLU A 15 2.70 -4.98 19.50
C GLU A 15 2.42 -4.64 18.03
N GLU A 16 2.91 -3.49 17.55
CA GLU A 16 2.87 -3.10 16.14
C GLU A 16 3.56 -4.15 15.25
N ARG A 17 4.75 -4.64 15.64
CA ARG A 17 5.44 -5.71 14.90
C ARG A 17 4.62 -6.99 14.83
N ARG A 18 4.01 -7.43 15.95
CA ARG A 18 3.16 -8.63 15.94
C ARG A 18 1.90 -8.46 15.10
N GLN A 19 1.35 -7.25 15.05
CA GLN A 19 0.23 -6.94 14.16
C GLN A 19 0.65 -6.99 12.69
N ARG A 20 1.84 -6.47 12.35
CA ARG A 20 2.41 -6.59 11.00
C ARG A 20 2.67 -8.03 10.59
N GLU A 21 3.33 -8.82 11.44
CA GLU A 21 3.57 -10.24 11.18
C GLU A 21 2.26 -11.01 10.94
N ARG A 22 1.20 -10.67 11.68
CA ARG A 22 -0.14 -11.22 11.44
C ARG A 22 -0.77 -10.70 10.16
N ALA A 23 -0.62 -9.41 9.85
CA ALA A 23 -1.13 -8.82 8.62
C ALA A 23 -0.44 -9.43 7.39
N ILE A 24 0.87 -9.66 7.45
CA ILE A 24 1.64 -10.39 6.43
C ILE A 24 1.12 -11.82 6.28
N ALA A 25 0.93 -12.53 7.39
CA ALA A 25 0.41 -13.90 7.37
C ALA A 25 -1.04 -13.98 6.85
N GLU A 26 -1.87 -12.98 7.19
CA GLU A 26 -3.25 -12.88 6.72
C GLU A 26 -3.28 -12.45 5.24
N ASP A 27 -2.43 -11.52 4.80
CA ASP A 27 -2.25 -11.13 3.39
C ASP A 27 -1.79 -12.33 2.55
N LEU A 28 -0.88 -13.16 3.07
CA LEU A 28 -0.49 -14.44 2.46
C LEU A 28 -1.67 -15.42 2.37
N ALA A 29 -2.56 -15.43 3.37
CA ALA A 29 -3.75 -16.27 3.38
C ALA A 29 -4.91 -15.69 2.55
N ARG A 30 -4.87 -14.40 2.19
CA ARG A 30 -5.95 -13.64 1.51
C ARG A 30 -5.69 -13.45 0.02
N ALA A 31 -5.02 -14.39 -0.62
CA ALA A 31 -4.82 -14.47 -2.08
C ALA A 31 -6.13 -14.61 -2.91
N ASP A 32 -7.30 -14.23 -2.37
CA ASP A 32 -8.64 -14.52 -2.89
C ASP A 32 -9.46 -13.23 -3.18
N GLU A 33 -8.80 -12.09 -3.46
CA GLU A 33 -9.39 -10.74 -3.61
C GLU A 33 -8.70 -9.92 -4.74
N PRO A 34 -9.40 -8.97 -5.37
CA PRO A 34 -9.92 -8.94 -6.76
C PRO A 34 -8.90 -8.88 -7.91
N GLU A 35 -7.66 -8.40 -7.72
CA GLU A 35 -6.60 -8.60 -8.73
C GLU A 35 -6.04 -10.01 -8.60
N PRO A 36 -5.90 -10.79 -9.70
CA PRO A 36 -5.13 -12.02 -9.68
C PRO A 36 -3.72 -11.67 -9.19
N PRO A 37 -3.29 -12.20 -8.02
CA PRO A 37 -1.96 -11.87 -7.52
C PRO A 37 -0.93 -12.29 -8.57
N VAL A 38 0.10 -11.46 -8.76
CA VAL A 38 1.26 -11.83 -9.58
C VAL A 38 1.73 -13.21 -9.13
N ASP A 39 1.93 -14.12 -10.10
CA ASP A 39 2.30 -15.49 -9.78
C ASP A 39 3.59 -15.49 -8.97
N SER A 40 3.57 -16.18 -7.83
CA SER A 40 4.72 -16.33 -6.94
C SER A 40 5.99 -16.82 -7.64
N THR A 41 5.86 -17.57 -8.72
CA THR A 41 6.97 -18.10 -9.52
C THR A 41 7.64 -17.02 -10.36
N GLU A 42 6.89 -16.01 -10.83
CA GLU A 42 7.43 -14.84 -11.53
C GLU A 42 8.28 -13.97 -10.59
N LEU A 43 7.96 -13.99 -9.29
CA LEU A 43 8.68 -13.23 -8.27
C LEU A 43 9.99 -13.90 -7.82
N ALA A 44 10.29 -15.14 -8.23
CA ALA A 44 11.48 -15.85 -7.76
C ALA A 44 12.79 -15.16 -8.16
N SER A 45 12.83 -14.54 -9.34
CA SER A 45 13.98 -13.78 -9.83
C SER A 45 14.19 -12.47 -9.04
N PHE A 46 13.08 -11.80 -8.72
CA PHE A 46 13.01 -10.62 -7.87
C PHE A 46 13.42 -10.91 -6.41
N GLU A 47 12.97 -12.03 -5.84
CA GLU A 47 13.29 -12.45 -4.47
C GLU A 47 14.80 -12.63 -4.27
N THR A 48 15.50 -13.18 -5.26
CA THR A 48 16.96 -13.32 -5.23
C THR A 48 17.67 -11.96 -5.06
N GLY A 49 17.15 -10.91 -5.71
CA GLY A 49 17.67 -9.56 -5.54
C GLY A 49 17.44 -9.00 -4.14
N LEU A 50 16.25 -9.25 -3.57
CA LEU A 50 15.93 -8.81 -2.20
C LEU A 50 16.76 -9.51 -1.12
N GLU A 51 17.14 -10.78 -1.30
CA GLU A 51 17.98 -11.52 -0.35
C GLU A 51 19.36 -10.90 -0.14
N THR A 52 19.82 -10.05 -1.06
CA THR A 52 21.10 -9.33 -0.95
C THR A 52 21.03 -8.11 -0.03
N LEU A 53 19.82 -7.62 0.28
CA LEU A 53 19.59 -6.45 1.11
C LEU A 53 19.53 -6.81 2.59
N GLU A 54 20.06 -5.91 3.42
CA GLU A 54 19.88 -6.00 4.87
C GLU A 54 18.56 -5.32 5.28
N PHE A 55 17.70 -6.06 5.98
CA PHE A 55 16.44 -5.54 6.50
C PHE A 55 16.54 -5.19 8.00
N PRO A 56 15.87 -4.14 8.48
CA PRO A 56 14.92 -3.29 7.75
C PRO A 56 15.58 -2.36 6.72
N ALA A 57 14.98 -2.25 5.53
CA ALA A 57 15.49 -1.49 4.39
C ALA A 57 14.53 -0.36 3.99
N ALA A 58 15.04 0.82 3.63
CA ALA A 58 14.22 1.90 3.09
C ALA A 58 13.67 1.53 1.70
N ALA A 59 12.49 2.05 1.35
CA ALA A 59 11.88 1.78 0.04
C ALA A 59 12.77 2.25 -1.12
N ALA A 60 13.41 3.43 -0.99
CA ALA A 60 14.43 3.89 -1.93
C ALA A 60 15.61 2.91 -2.09
N THR A 61 16.10 2.29 -1.01
CA THR A 61 17.17 1.27 -1.09
C THR A 61 16.73 0.01 -1.82
N VAL A 62 15.45 -0.38 -1.67
CA VAL A 62 14.88 -1.48 -2.46
C VAL A 62 14.82 -1.11 -3.94
N VAL A 63 14.38 0.11 -4.28
CA VAL A 63 14.35 0.60 -5.67
C VAL A 63 15.75 0.68 -6.26
N ASP A 64 16.75 1.18 -5.52
CA ASP A 64 18.15 1.24 -5.98
C ASP A 64 18.72 -0.13 -6.35
N ALA A 65 18.31 -1.18 -5.62
CA ALA A 65 18.87 -2.52 -5.78
C ALA A 65 18.13 -3.36 -6.81
N VAL A 66 16.79 -3.27 -6.84
CA VAL A 66 15.95 -4.13 -7.66
C VAL A 66 14.91 -3.37 -8.50
N GLY A 67 15.02 -2.06 -8.63
CA GLY A 67 14.05 -1.20 -9.30
C GLY A 67 13.76 -1.57 -10.75
N ASP A 68 14.78 -2.00 -11.50
CA ASP A 68 14.65 -2.38 -12.92
C ASP A 68 14.05 -3.78 -13.13
N HIS A 69 13.82 -4.57 -12.07
CA HIS A 69 13.21 -5.89 -12.21
C HIS A 69 11.77 -5.76 -12.69
N GLU A 70 11.43 -6.49 -13.74
CA GLU A 70 10.09 -6.56 -14.30
C GLU A 70 9.22 -7.56 -13.53
N ILE A 71 7.95 -7.18 -13.36
CA ILE A 71 6.88 -7.90 -12.69
C ILE A 71 5.74 -8.01 -13.68
N GLU A 72 5.43 -9.23 -14.13
CA GLU A 72 4.33 -9.47 -15.07
C GLU A 72 3.00 -9.65 -14.31
N SER A 73 1.99 -8.89 -14.71
CA SER A 73 0.63 -8.93 -14.17
C SER A 73 -0.38 -9.21 -15.28
N ALA A 74 -1.65 -9.42 -14.91
CA ALA A 74 -2.74 -9.55 -15.88
C ALA A 74 -2.98 -8.26 -16.70
N GLU A 75 -2.60 -7.11 -16.15
CA GLU A 75 -2.81 -5.77 -16.74
C GLU A 75 -1.59 -5.26 -17.52
N GLY A 76 -0.42 -5.86 -17.31
CA GLY A 76 0.79 -5.54 -18.05
C GLY A 76 2.07 -5.85 -17.28
N THR A 77 3.20 -5.36 -17.80
CA THR A 77 4.50 -5.48 -17.15
C THR A 77 4.82 -4.19 -16.39
N HIS A 78 5.23 -4.31 -15.14
CA HIS A 78 5.61 -3.20 -14.28
C HIS A 78 7.02 -3.41 -13.75
N THR A 79 7.83 -2.36 -13.65
CA THR A 79 9.10 -2.47 -12.93
C THR A 79 8.86 -2.37 -11.42
N VAL A 80 9.76 -2.91 -10.59
CA VAL A 80 9.69 -2.69 -9.13
C VAL A 80 9.70 -1.20 -8.81
N ALA A 81 10.46 -0.40 -9.57
CA ALA A 81 10.46 1.04 -9.47
C ALA A 81 9.07 1.64 -9.72
N ASP A 82 8.20 1.03 -10.55
CA ASP A 82 6.81 1.50 -10.77
C ASP A 82 5.88 1.23 -9.58
N LEU A 83 6.23 0.30 -8.69
CA LEU A 83 5.36 -0.20 -7.62
C LEU A 83 5.82 0.19 -6.21
N VAL A 84 7.12 0.39 -6.04
CA VAL A 84 7.76 0.76 -4.78
C VAL A 84 8.13 2.25 -4.81
N PRO A 85 7.80 3.03 -3.77
CA PRO A 85 8.19 4.43 -3.70
C PRO A 85 9.71 4.58 -3.69
N ASP A 86 10.23 5.45 -4.55
CA ASP A 86 11.60 5.96 -4.44
C ASP A 86 11.66 7.03 -3.34
N ALA A 87 11.45 6.59 -2.10
CA ALA A 87 11.38 7.46 -0.94
C ALA A 87 11.98 6.80 0.30
N ALA A 88 12.67 7.59 1.13
CA ALA A 88 13.28 7.10 2.37
C ALA A 88 12.33 7.14 3.59
N VAL A 89 11.14 7.75 3.44
CA VAL A 89 10.14 7.88 4.52
C VAL A 89 9.39 6.57 4.83
N GLU A 90 9.51 5.56 3.98
CA GLU A 90 8.94 4.22 4.17
C GLU A 90 10.06 3.19 4.21
N SER A 91 9.92 2.18 5.08
CA SER A 91 10.84 1.07 5.20
C SER A 91 10.08 -0.25 5.27
N PHE A 92 10.70 -1.29 4.72
CA PHE A 92 10.23 -2.66 4.82
C PHE A 92 11.04 -3.41 5.89
N ASP A 93 10.36 -4.22 6.69
CA ASP A 93 10.96 -5.03 7.74
C ASP A 93 11.46 -6.38 7.22
N SER A 94 11.02 -6.82 6.03
CA SER A 94 11.45 -8.08 5.42
C SER A 94 11.23 -8.11 3.90
N PRO A 95 11.92 -9.01 3.17
CA PRO A 95 11.65 -9.26 1.74
C PRO A 95 10.19 -9.61 1.45
N ALA A 96 9.54 -10.33 2.37
CA ALA A 96 8.15 -10.75 2.22
C ALA A 96 7.17 -9.55 2.17
N GLU A 97 7.46 -8.47 2.90
CA GLU A 97 6.63 -7.25 2.81
C GLU A 97 6.74 -6.60 1.43
N VAL A 98 7.94 -6.56 0.84
CA VAL A 98 8.13 -6.04 -0.52
C VAL A 98 7.40 -6.94 -1.52
N ARG A 99 7.50 -8.26 -1.36
CA ARG A 99 6.81 -9.25 -2.21
C ARG A 99 5.29 -9.09 -2.17
N ILE A 100 4.70 -8.89 -0.99
CA ILE A 100 3.25 -8.65 -0.84
C ILE A 100 2.85 -7.36 -1.54
N ARG A 101 3.67 -6.32 -1.43
CA ARG A 101 3.45 -5.03 -2.10
C ARG A 101 3.35 -5.20 -3.61
N VAL A 102 4.36 -5.82 -4.23
CA VAL A 102 4.46 -5.92 -5.70
C VAL A 102 3.47 -6.92 -6.30
N GLN A 103 2.89 -7.82 -5.51
CA GLN A 103 1.84 -8.75 -5.96
C GLN A 103 0.52 -8.08 -6.35
N ARG A 104 0.34 -6.80 -5.99
CA ARG A 104 -0.85 -6.01 -6.34
C ARG A 104 -0.44 -4.72 -7.06
N PRO A 105 0.06 -4.81 -8.30
CA PRO A 105 0.59 -3.69 -9.07
C PRO A 105 -0.28 -2.43 -9.05
N THR A 106 -1.60 -2.54 -9.23
CA THR A 106 -2.46 -1.36 -9.33
C THR A 106 -2.59 -0.62 -8.00
N VAL A 107 -2.78 -1.36 -6.90
CA VAL A 107 -2.78 -0.77 -5.54
C VAL A 107 -1.40 -0.22 -5.19
N ALA A 108 -0.33 -0.94 -5.53
CA ALA A 108 1.05 -0.55 -5.21
C ALA A 108 1.46 0.73 -5.94
N GLY A 109 1.14 0.85 -7.24
CA GLY A 109 1.40 2.04 -8.05
C GLY A 109 0.64 3.27 -7.55
N ALA A 110 -0.63 3.12 -7.15
CA ALA A 110 -1.40 4.20 -6.54
C ALA A 110 -0.76 4.67 -5.22
N MET A 111 -0.38 3.73 -4.37
CA MET A 111 0.29 4.04 -3.10
C MET A 111 1.67 4.67 -3.30
N LYS A 112 2.44 4.23 -4.31
CA LYS A 112 3.72 4.85 -4.69
C LYS A 112 3.54 6.34 -4.94
N ARG A 113 2.62 6.71 -5.85
CA ARG A 113 2.38 8.11 -6.21
C ARG A 113 2.02 8.97 -5.01
N ILE A 114 1.23 8.43 -4.07
CA ILE A 114 0.85 9.16 -2.85
C ILE A 114 2.05 9.33 -1.93
N VAL A 115 2.84 8.28 -1.69
CA VAL A 115 4.03 8.35 -0.82
C VAL A 115 5.05 9.36 -1.37
N GLU A 116 5.32 9.33 -2.66
CA GLU A 116 6.25 10.27 -3.31
C GLU A 116 5.73 11.71 -3.32
N ALA A 117 4.41 11.91 -3.43
CA ALA A 117 3.82 13.25 -3.29
C ALA A 117 3.98 13.79 -1.86
N VAL A 118 3.88 12.92 -0.86
CA VAL A 118 3.99 13.24 0.56
C VAL A 118 5.44 13.50 0.98
N ASP A 119 6.40 12.72 0.47
CA ASP A 119 7.83 12.83 0.78
C ASP A 119 8.38 14.24 0.54
N LYS A 120 7.87 14.93 -0.50
CA LYS A 120 8.22 16.31 -0.85
C LYS A 120 8.00 17.33 0.27
N TYR A 121 7.13 17.03 1.23
CA TYR A 121 6.78 17.94 2.33
C TYR A 121 7.50 17.60 3.65
N GLN A 122 8.43 16.63 3.66
CA GLN A 122 9.36 16.24 4.75
C GLN A 122 8.75 16.01 6.16
N GLY A 123 7.44 16.14 6.34
CA GLY A 123 6.78 16.21 7.65
C GLY A 123 5.60 15.26 7.84
N ALA A 124 5.14 14.59 6.78
CA ALA A 124 4.13 13.55 6.87
C ALA A 124 4.75 12.22 6.43
N SER A 125 4.83 11.25 7.33
CA SER A 125 4.99 9.85 6.95
C SER A 125 3.65 9.16 7.17
N PHE A 126 3.38 8.10 6.41
CA PHE A 126 2.25 7.24 6.75
C PHE A 126 2.49 6.61 8.13
N GLY A 127 1.48 6.66 8.99
CA GLY A 127 1.35 5.67 10.06
C GLY A 127 0.88 4.33 9.46
N ALA A 128 1.33 3.19 10.00
CA ALA A 128 1.00 1.87 9.48
C ALA A 128 -0.53 1.67 9.31
N SER A 129 -1.33 2.02 10.31
CA SER A 129 -2.80 1.90 10.22
C SER A 129 -3.42 2.83 9.17
N GLN A 130 -2.81 3.98 8.88
CA GLN A 130 -3.31 4.89 7.85
C GLN A 130 -3.06 4.30 6.47
N ARG A 131 -1.87 3.74 6.27
CA ARG A 131 -1.47 3.01 5.05
C ARG A 131 -2.39 1.84 4.77
N ASP A 132 -2.59 0.96 5.75
CA ASP A 132 -3.50 -0.20 5.63
C ASP A 132 -4.93 0.23 5.28
N GLY A 133 -5.40 1.34 5.87
CA GLY A 133 -6.72 1.89 5.58
C GLY A 133 -6.87 2.40 4.14
N TYR A 134 -5.80 2.92 3.55
CA TYR A 134 -5.78 3.35 2.15
C TYR A 134 -5.75 2.14 1.23
N GLU A 135 -4.84 1.19 1.47
CA GLU A 135 -4.74 -0.05 0.68
C GLU A 135 -6.05 -0.82 0.69
N ARG A 136 -6.70 -0.96 1.85
CA ARG A 136 -8.01 -1.61 1.96
C ARG A 136 -9.10 -0.86 1.20
N THR A 137 -8.99 0.47 1.09
CA THR A 137 -9.91 1.26 0.28
C THR A 137 -9.68 1.03 -1.21
N PHE A 138 -8.44 0.97 -1.68
CA PHE A 138 -8.12 0.65 -3.07
C PHE A 138 -8.51 -0.77 -3.45
N ARG A 139 -8.23 -1.76 -2.60
CA ARG A 139 -8.70 -3.15 -2.81
C ARG A 139 -10.22 -3.24 -2.91
N ALA A 140 -10.95 -2.44 -2.11
CA ALA A 140 -12.40 -2.40 -2.18
C ALA A 140 -12.93 -1.68 -3.44
N LEU A 141 -12.19 -0.72 -3.98
CA LEU A 141 -12.52 -0.08 -5.26
C LEU A 141 -12.31 -1.05 -6.41
N GLN A 142 -11.19 -1.77 -6.44
CA GLN A 142 -10.90 -2.81 -7.43
C GLN A 142 -11.90 -3.98 -7.39
N ALA A 143 -12.53 -4.23 -6.23
CA ALA A 143 -13.54 -5.27 -6.09
C ALA A 143 -14.92 -4.87 -6.67
N ILE A 144 -15.10 -3.58 -6.98
CA ILE A 144 -16.29 -3.07 -7.64
C ILE A 144 -16.10 -3.24 -9.16
N ASP A 145 -17.22 -3.50 -9.86
CA ASP A 145 -17.31 -3.88 -11.28
C ASP A 145 -16.17 -3.36 -12.18
N ALA A 146 -15.41 -4.29 -12.77
CA ALA A 146 -14.03 -4.11 -13.26
C ALA A 146 -13.89 -3.60 -14.72
N ASP A 147 -14.99 -3.23 -15.38
CA ASP A 147 -14.97 -2.71 -16.75
C ASP A 147 -14.48 -1.23 -16.82
N ASP A 148 -13.93 -0.67 -15.73
CA ASP A 148 -13.51 0.75 -15.60
C ASP A 148 -11.99 0.97 -15.65
N GLU A 149 -11.19 -0.07 -15.95
CA GLU A 149 -9.72 0.00 -15.96
C GLU A 149 -9.16 0.58 -14.63
N ASP A 150 -9.77 0.25 -13.48
CA ASP A 150 -9.39 0.78 -12.17
C ASP A 150 -9.44 2.33 -12.07
N GLU A 151 -10.36 2.97 -12.81
CA GLU A 151 -10.58 4.43 -12.77
C GLU A 151 -10.85 4.91 -11.33
N GLY A 152 -11.56 4.12 -10.52
CA GLY A 152 -11.83 4.45 -9.12
C GLY A 152 -10.56 4.62 -8.29
N ILE A 153 -9.57 3.73 -8.45
CA ILE A 153 -8.28 3.82 -7.74
C ILE A 153 -7.55 5.09 -8.18
N ARG A 154 -7.47 5.34 -9.48
CA ARG A 154 -6.79 6.52 -10.05
C ARG A 154 -7.42 7.82 -9.55
N THR A 155 -8.75 7.91 -9.59
CA THR A 155 -9.51 9.09 -9.16
C THR A 155 -9.31 9.39 -7.68
N VAL A 156 -9.34 8.36 -6.82
CA VAL A 156 -9.16 8.56 -5.37
C VAL A 156 -7.70 8.87 -5.04
N ALA A 157 -6.73 8.25 -5.72
CA ALA A 157 -5.31 8.56 -5.55
C ALA A 157 -4.98 10.01 -5.95
N ASP A 158 -5.49 10.46 -7.10
CA ASP A 158 -5.30 11.84 -7.57
C ASP A 158 -5.92 12.85 -6.59
N TRP A 159 -7.11 12.57 -6.06
CA TRP A 159 -7.73 13.39 -5.02
C TRP A 159 -6.90 13.45 -3.73
N ILE A 160 -6.28 12.35 -3.31
CA ILE A 160 -5.39 12.34 -2.13
C ILE A 160 -4.17 13.23 -2.40
N ILE A 161 -3.54 13.10 -3.57
CA ILE A 161 -2.36 13.89 -3.95
C ILE A 161 -2.71 15.38 -4.00
N GLU A 162 -3.84 15.74 -4.59
CA GLU A 162 -4.35 17.11 -4.58
C GLU A 162 -4.53 17.62 -3.14
N ARG A 163 -5.12 16.80 -2.26
CA ARG A 163 -5.31 17.16 -0.86
C ARG A 163 -4.00 17.38 -0.11
N VAL A 164 -2.98 16.56 -0.40
CA VAL A 164 -1.64 16.71 0.15
C VAL A 164 -0.98 17.98 -0.36
N HIS A 165 -1.13 18.32 -1.64
CA HIS A 165 -0.61 19.58 -2.18
C HIS A 165 -1.29 20.82 -1.56
N GLU A 166 -2.60 20.74 -1.32
CA GLU A 166 -3.36 21.86 -0.73
C GLU A 166 -3.11 22.07 0.76
N ASN A 167 -2.98 20.98 1.52
CA ASN A 167 -2.99 21.03 3.00
C ASN A 167 -1.68 20.58 3.63
N GLU A 168 -0.68 20.20 2.82
CA GLU A 168 0.62 19.67 3.23
C GLU A 168 0.53 18.46 4.18
N THR A 169 -0.63 17.80 4.20
CA THR A 169 -0.96 16.73 5.15
C THR A 169 -1.83 15.66 4.50
N LEU A 170 -1.64 14.42 4.92
CA LEU A 170 -2.43 13.28 4.46
C LEU A 170 -3.88 13.34 4.98
N PRO A 171 -4.90 13.09 4.13
CA PRO A 171 -6.28 12.93 4.60
C PRO A 171 -6.41 11.70 5.51
N LYS A 172 -7.41 11.69 6.41
CA LYS A 172 -7.62 10.52 7.27
C LYS A 172 -8.17 9.36 6.44
N SER A 173 -7.89 8.10 6.82
CA SER A 173 -8.38 6.93 6.09
C SER A 173 -9.92 6.89 5.98
N ARG A 174 -10.64 7.46 6.95
CA ARG A 174 -12.09 7.61 6.88
C ARG A 174 -12.55 8.58 5.77
N ASP A 175 -11.80 9.65 5.54
CA ASP A 175 -12.12 10.62 4.48
C ASP A 175 -11.85 10.01 3.10
N VAL A 176 -10.74 9.28 2.96
CA VAL A 176 -10.43 8.49 1.75
C VAL A 176 -11.54 7.47 1.44
N ARG A 177 -11.98 6.72 2.45
CA ARG A 177 -13.08 5.75 2.33
C ARG A 177 -14.41 6.38 1.95
N ARG A 178 -14.72 7.56 2.49
CA ARG A 178 -15.91 8.33 2.10
C ARG A 178 -15.80 8.78 0.64
N ARG A 179 -14.64 9.31 0.23
CA ARG A 179 -14.40 9.74 -1.15
C ARG A 179 -14.58 8.59 -2.15
N ALA A 180 -14.05 7.40 -1.81
CA ALA A 180 -14.25 6.19 -2.59
C ALA A 180 -15.73 5.80 -2.69
N SER A 181 -16.47 5.82 -1.58
CA SER A 181 -17.93 5.55 -1.59
C SER A 181 -18.70 6.57 -2.45
N GLU A 182 -18.33 7.84 -2.38
CA GLU A 182 -18.92 8.91 -3.21
C GLU A 182 -18.65 8.69 -4.70
N PHE A 183 -17.41 8.32 -5.07
CA PHE A 183 -17.07 7.93 -6.43
C PHE A 183 -17.97 6.78 -6.90
N CYS A 184 -18.08 5.73 -6.09
CA CYS A 184 -18.86 4.55 -6.47
C CYS A 184 -20.34 4.88 -6.71
N ARG A 185 -20.95 5.62 -5.78
CA ARG A 185 -22.35 6.05 -5.87
C ARG A 185 -22.60 6.98 -7.07
N SER A 186 -21.64 7.84 -7.39
CA SER A 186 -21.76 8.80 -8.49
C SER A 186 -21.68 8.14 -9.87
N ASN A 187 -20.91 7.05 -9.98
CA ASN A 187 -20.77 6.25 -11.20
C ASN A 187 -21.81 5.10 -11.30
N GLY A 188 -22.76 5.04 -10.36
CA GLY A 188 -23.85 4.06 -10.39
C GLY A 188 -23.47 2.66 -9.90
N TYR A 189 -22.29 2.48 -9.32
CA TYR A 189 -21.87 1.21 -8.74
C TYR A 189 -22.64 0.89 -7.45
N SER A 190 -23.04 -0.37 -7.29
CA SER A 190 -23.73 -0.84 -6.10
C SER A 190 -22.75 -1.05 -4.96
N VAL A 191 -22.96 -0.35 -3.84
CA VAL A 191 -22.17 -0.49 -2.62
C VAL A 191 -23.09 -0.89 -1.48
N ARG A 192 -22.88 -2.07 -0.87
CA ARG A 192 -23.72 -2.51 0.25
C ARG A 192 -23.35 -1.77 1.52
N SER A 193 -24.33 -1.57 2.41
CA SER A 193 -24.13 -0.91 3.70
C SER A 193 -23.24 -1.69 4.66
N ASP A 194 -23.11 -3.00 4.46
CA ASP A 194 -22.28 -3.91 5.26
C ASP A 194 -20.85 -4.10 4.72
N ASP A 195 -20.54 -3.54 3.54
CA ASP A 195 -19.23 -3.65 2.91
C ASP A 195 -18.26 -2.55 3.37
N TRP A 196 -16.97 -2.69 3.03
CA TRP A 196 -15.98 -1.67 3.35
C TRP A 196 -16.41 -0.29 2.85
N LEU A 197 -16.88 -0.14 1.62
CA LEU A 197 -17.28 1.18 1.08
C LEU A 197 -18.68 1.64 1.51
N GLY A 198 -19.40 0.90 2.35
CA GLY A 198 -20.76 1.19 2.82
C GLY A 198 -20.94 2.39 3.75
N VAL A 199 -19.99 3.32 3.77
CA VAL A 199 -19.92 4.48 4.68
C VAL A 199 -20.86 5.65 4.34
#